data_AF-A0A0C9Z384-F1
#
_entry.id   AF-A0A0C9Z384-F1
#
_cell.length_a   1.000
_cell.length_b   1.000
_cell.length_c   1.000
_cell.angle_alpha   90.00
_cell.angle_beta   90.00
_cell.angle_gamma   90.00
#
_symmetry.space_group_name_H-M   'P 1'
#
loop_
_entity.id
_entity.type
_entity.pdbx_description
1 polymer ?
#
loop_
_entity_poly.entity_id
_entity_poly.type
_entity_poly.pdbx_seq_one_letter_code
_entity_poly.pdbx_strand_id
1 'polypeptide(L)'
;PQPYKKGLVPATSQLRPHCLARERLKLWYPTKTRVATGPDGKFLAITEADLERVLTVMNLSWAVGTRECYGAGLLVFHVFCDERSVPEEQRCP
;
A
#
# COMPACT_ATOMS: atom_id res chain seq x y z
N PRO A 1 10.47 -12.38 4.59
CA PRO A 1 10.46 -11.33 5.65
C PRO A 1 10.54 -11.99 7.03
N GLN A 2 11.04 -11.28 8.04
CA GLN A 2 10.96 -11.75 9.43
C GLN A 2 9.51 -11.69 9.94
N PRO A 3 9.12 -12.54 10.91
CA PRO A 3 7.82 -12.46 11.55
C PRO A 3 7.53 -11.06 12.10
N TYR A 4 6.26 -10.67 12.11
CA TYR A 4 5.84 -9.42 12.75
C TYR A 4 6.14 -9.45 14.25
N LYS A 5 6.50 -8.30 14.81
CA LYS A 5 6.60 -8.14 16.27
C LYS A 5 5.21 -8.32 16.89
N LYS A 6 5.18 -8.81 18.13
CA LYS A 6 3.93 -8.92 18.91
C LYS A 6 3.25 -7.55 18.97
N GLY A 7 1.94 -7.51 18.73
CA GLY A 7 1.15 -6.27 18.66
C GLY A 7 1.24 -5.51 17.33
N LEU A 8 1.99 -6.02 16.33
CA LEU A 8 2.06 -5.45 14.97
C LEU A 8 1.68 -6.49 13.91
N VAL A 9 0.85 -7.47 14.27
CA VAL A 9 0.37 -8.50 13.36
C VAL A 9 -0.94 -7.99 12.74
N PRO A 10 -0.97 -7.67 11.44
CA PRO A 10 -2.20 -7.26 10.77
C PRO A 10 -3.10 -8.48 10.54
N ALA A 11 -4.39 -8.26 10.34
CA ALA A 11 -5.31 -9.28 9.89
C ALA A 11 -4.87 -9.83 8.51
N THR A 12 -5.07 -11.13 8.30
CA THR A 12 -4.77 -11.79 7.02
C THR A 12 -5.61 -11.19 5.89
N SER A 13 -4.95 -10.76 4.82
CA SER A 13 -5.58 -10.17 3.64
C SER A 13 -4.77 -10.50 2.38
N GLN A 14 -5.46 -10.80 1.28
CA GLN A 14 -4.82 -10.96 -0.03
C GLN A 14 -4.24 -9.65 -0.56
N LEU A 15 -4.82 -8.51 -0.15
CA LEU A 15 -4.37 -7.17 -0.55
C LEU A 15 -3.08 -6.73 0.15
N ARG A 16 -2.70 -7.42 1.23
CA ARG A 16 -1.58 -7.06 2.11
C ARG A 16 -0.73 -8.29 2.45
N PRO A 17 -0.11 -8.92 1.44
CA PRO A 17 0.71 -10.11 1.66
C PRO A 17 1.89 -9.81 2.58
N HIS A 18 2.35 -10.84 3.31
CA HIS A 18 3.50 -10.72 4.19
C HIS A 18 4.79 -10.53 3.37
N CYS A 19 5.35 -9.32 3.41
CA CYS A 19 6.56 -8.92 2.66
C CYS A 19 7.51 -8.05 3.50
N LEU A 20 8.69 -7.72 2.94
CA LEU A 20 9.63 -6.79 3.61
C LEU A 20 9.02 -5.39 3.71
N ALA A 21 9.44 -4.60 4.71
CA ALA A 21 8.93 -3.24 4.88
C ALA A 21 9.09 -2.39 3.61
N ARG A 22 10.25 -2.46 2.95
CA ARG A 22 10.53 -1.75 1.69
C ARG A 22 9.64 -2.13 0.52
N GLU A 23 8.98 -3.30 0.58
CA GLU A 23 8.17 -3.84 -0.52
C GLU A 23 6.68 -3.52 -0.36
N ARG A 24 6.24 -3.12 0.83
CA ARG A 24 4.80 -2.90 1.10
C ARG A 24 4.19 -1.84 0.20
N LEU A 25 4.92 -0.76 -0.08
CA LEU A 25 4.44 0.27 -1.03
C LEU A 25 4.19 -0.26 -2.44
N LYS A 26 4.83 -1.37 -2.83
CA LYS A 26 4.63 -2.01 -4.14
C LYS A 26 3.59 -3.12 -4.08
N LEU A 27 3.62 -3.94 -3.01
CA LEU A 27 2.84 -5.17 -2.92
C LEU A 27 1.49 -4.98 -2.23
N TRP A 28 1.28 -3.89 -1.49
CA TRP A 28 0.03 -3.59 -0.83
C TRP A 28 -0.76 -2.63 -1.70
N TYR A 29 -2.03 -2.97 -1.96
CA TYR A 29 -2.89 -2.20 -2.83
C TYR A 29 -4.28 -2.02 -2.20
N PRO A 30 -4.94 -0.87 -2.46
CA PRO A 30 -6.27 -0.62 -1.92
C PRO A 30 -7.34 -1.44 -2.64
N THR A 31 -8.48 -1.67 -1.97
CA THR A 31 -9.64 -2.36 -2.55
C THR A 31 -10.25 -1.61 -3.75
N LYS A 32 -10.13 -0.27 -3.75
CA LYS A 32 -10.59 0.58 -4.86
C LYS A 32 -9.39 1.21 -5.54
N THR A 33 -9.16 0.85 -6.81
CA THR A 33 -8.22 1.57 -7.67
C THR A 33 -8.66 3.03 -7.73
N ARG A 34 -7.71 3.96 -7.52
CA ARG A 34 -7.96 5.39 -7.70
C ARG A 34 -8.34 5.62 -9.16
N VAL A 35 -9.63 5.71 -9.44
CA VAL A 35 -10.08 6.08 -10.78
C VAL A 35 -9.75 7.56 -10.94
N ALA A 36 -8.65 7.86 -11.63
CA ALA A 36 -8.31 9.24 -11.91
C ALA A 36 -9.33 9.76 -12.92
N THR A 37 -9.95 10.89 -12.64
CA THR A 37 -10.81 11.59 -13.60
C THR A 37 -10.00 12.67 -14.29
N GLY A 38 -10.02 12.66 -15.62
CA GLY A 38 -9.41 13.69 -16.44
C GLY A 38 -10.13 15.05 -16.28
N PRO A 39 -9.54 16.13 -16.80
CA PRO A 39 -10.16 17.47 -16.80
C PRO A 39 -11.53 17.51 -17.51
N ASP A 40 -11.79 16.53 -18.38
CA ASP A 40 -13.03 16.33 -19.12
C ASP A 40 -14.06 15.47 -18.37
N GLY A 41 -13.78 15.10 -17.11
CA GLY A 41 -14.65 14.26 -16.29
C GLY A 41 -14.65 12.79 -16.69
N LYS A 42 -13.84 12.38 -17.68
CA LYS A 42 -13.73 10.97 -18.07
C LYS A 42 -12.77 10.23 -17.18
N PHE A 43 -13.02 8.94 -16.97
CA PHE A 43 -12.07 8.08 -16.29
C PHE A 43 -10.79 7.96 -17.12
N LEU A 44 -9.68 8.41 -16.55
CA LEU A 44 -8.34 8.08 -17.01
C LEU A 44 -8.13 6.60 -16.71
N ALA A 45 -8.02 5.80 -17.76
CA ALA A 45 -7.62 4.41 -17.65
C ALA A 45 -6.15 4.36 -17.24
N ILE A 46 -5.87 4.44 -15.94
CA ILE A 46 -4.55 4.12 -15.40
C ILE A 46 -4.36 2.62 -15.61
N THR A 47 -3.44 2.27 -16.51
CA THR A 47 -3.14 0.86 -16.77
C THR A 47 -2.22 0.31 -15.68
N GLU A 48 -2.17 -1.02 -15.57
CA GLU A 48 -1.22 -1.68 -14.67
C GLU A 48 0.23 -1.29 -15.00
N ALA A 49 0.54 -1.08 -16.28
CA ALA A 49 1.86 -0.64 -16.73
C ALA A 49 2.20 0.79 -16.25
N ASP A 50 1.20 1.69 -16.19
CA ASP A 50 1.40 3.03 -15.64
C ASP A 50 1.70 2.97 -14.14
N LEU A 51 0.95 2.14 -13.41
CA LEU A 51 1.17 1.93 -11.97
C LEU A 51 2.55 1.31 -11.71
N GLU A 52 2.92 0.28 -12.47
CA GLU A 52 4.24 -0.34 -12.37
C GLU A 52 5.37 0.66 -12.64
N ARG A 53 5.20 1.52 -13.64
CA ARG A 53 6.17 2.57 -13.96
C ARG A 53 6.30 3.58 -12.82
N VAL A 54 5.20 4.04 -12.25
CA VAL A 54 5.21 4.95 -11.09
C VAL A 54 5.91 4.31 -9.90
N LEU A 55 5.55 3.07 -9.57
CA LEU A 55 6.17 2.33 -8.47
C LEU A 55 7.67 2.08 -8.72
N THR A 56 8.06 1.83 -9.97
CA THR A 56 9.47 1.66 -10.35
C THR A 56 10.26 2.95 -10.14
N VAL A 57 9.75 4.08 -10.63
CA VAL A 57 10.38 5.39 -10.44
C VAL A 57 10.46 5.76 -8.96
N MET A 58 9.40 5.56 -8.18
CA MET A 58 9.43 5.75 -6.72
C MET A 58 10.47 4.85 -6.04
N ASN A 59 10.57 3.59 -6.46
CA ASN A 59 11.53 2.65 -5.86
C ASN A 59 12.99 2.99 -6.17
N LEU A 60 13.26 3.56 -7.35
CA LEU A 60 14.60 3.98 -7.78
C LEU A 60 15.00 5.35 -7.19
N SER A 61 14.04 6.24 -7.00
CA SER A 61 14.28 7.59 -6.48
C SER A 61 14.42 7.66 -4.95
N TRP A 62 13.87 6.68 -4.22
CA TRP A 62 13.94 6.65 -2.76
C TRP A 62 15.01 5.71 -2.23
N ALA A 63 15.81 6.24 -1.29
CA ALA A 63 16.71 5.44 -0.47
C ALA A 63 15.93 4.29 0.21
N VAL A 64 16.59 3.14 0.39
CA VAL A 64 15.97 1.93 0.98
C VAL A 64 15.35 2.25 2.34
N GLY A 65 16.04 3.01 3.20
CA GLY A 65 15.54 3.40 4.52
C GLY A 65 14.25 4.22 4.46
N THR A 66 14.11 5.09 3.46
CA THR A 66 12.87 5.86 3.24
C THR A 66 11.70 4.93 2.92
N ARG A 67 11.89 3.95 2.04
CA ARG A 67 10.87 2.96 1.70
C ARG A 67 10.48 2.08 2.88
N GLU A 68 11.46 1.71 3.70
CA GLU A 68 11.21 0.94 4.92
C GLU A 68 10.43 1.75 5.95
N CYS A 69 10.74 3.04 6.13
CA CYS A 69 9.98 3.93 7.01
C CYS A 69 8.51 4.04 6.57
N TYR A 70 8.26 4.36 5.30
CA TYR A 70 6.89 4.45 4.79
C TYR A 70 6.15 3.10 4.88
N GLY A 71 6.80 2.00 4.49
CA GLY A 71 6.20 0.67 4.62
C GLY A 71 5.99 0.21 6.07
N ALA A 72 6.81 0.66 7.02
CA ALA A 72 6.57 0.42 8.44
C ALA A 72 5.38 1.24 8.94
N GLY A 73 5.26 2.51 8.56
CA GLY A 73 4.09 3.34 8.87
C GLY A 73 2.79 2.73 8.33
N LEU A 74 2.82 2.21 7.09
CA LEU A 74 1.67 1.55 6.47
C LEU A 74 1.22 0.31 7.27
N LEU A 75 2.16 -0.50 7.77
CA LEU A 75 1.84 -1.62 8.66
C LEU A 75 1.12 -1.16 9.93
N VAL A 76 1.64 -0.13 10.61
CA VAL A 76 1.05 0.39 11.86
C VAL A 76 -0.35 0.92 11.62
N PHE A 77 -0.56 1.67 10.52
CA PHE A 77 -1.87 2.17 10.14
C PHE A 77 -2.90 1.05 9.95
N HIS A 78 -2.52 -0.03 9.26
CA HIS A 78 -3.42 -1.14 9.03
C HIS A 78 -3.72 -1.96 10.29
N VAL A 79 -2.73 -2.15 11.17
CA VAL A 79 -2.96 -2.76 12.49
C VAL A 79 -3.96 -1.93 13.30
N PHE A 80 -3.80 -0.61 13.33
CA PHE A 80 -4.77 0.30 13.98
C PHE A 80 -6.18 0.17 13.40
N CYS A 81 -6.29 0.03 12.07
CA CYS A 81 -7.57 -0.18 11.40
C CYS A 81 -8.19 -1.54 11.76
N ASP A 82 -7.38 -2.60 11.82
CA ASP A 82 -7.80 -3.94 12.21
C ASP A 82 -8.32 -3.95 13.65
N GLU A 83 -7.62 -3.31 14.59
CA GLU A 83 -8.04 -3.16 16.00
C GLU A 83 -9.40 -2.46 16.16
N ARG A 84 -9.72 -1.53 15.26
CA ARG A 84 -10.98 -0.78 15.27
C ARG A 84 -12.05 -1.36 14.37
N SER A 85 -11.79 -2.52 13.76
CA SER A 85 -12.69 -3.15 12.78
C SER A 85 -13.08 -2.21 11.65
N VAL A 86 -12.17 -1.32 11.22
CA VAL A 86 -12.41 -0.42 10.09
C VAL A 86 -12.50 -1.25 8.81
N PRO A 87 -13.61 -1.19 8.05
CA PRO A 87 -13.76 -1.92 6.80
C PRO A 87 -12.66 -1.55 5.80
N GLU A 88 -12.19 -2.51 5.00
CA GLU A 88 -11.06 -2.31 4.08
C GLU A 88 -11.33 -1.17 3.09
N GLU A 89 -12.57 -1.00 2.63
CA GLU A 89 -13.00 0.05 1.69
C GLU A 89 -12.95 1.46 2.28
N GLN A 90 -12.92 1.57 3.61
CA GLN A 90 -12.81 2.85 4.33
C GLN A 90 -11.37 3.16 4.75
N ARG A 91 -10.43 2.24 4.51
CA ARG A 91 -9.01 2.47 4.78
C ARG A 91 -8.45 3.38 3.70
N CYS A 92 -7.77 4.43 4.13
CA CYS A 92 -7.08 5.32 3.21
C CYS A 92 -5.98 4.54 2.46
N PRO A 93 -5.88 4.66 1.12
CA PRO A 93 -4.71 4.27 0.34
C PRO A 93 -3.57 5.29 0.44
#